data_AF-A0A7S2X0U8-F1
#
_entry.id   AF-A0A7S2X0U8-F1
#
_cell.length_a   1.000
_cell.length_b   1.000
_cell.length_c   1.000
_cell.angle_alpha   90.00
_cell.angle_beta   90.00
_cell.angle_gamma   90.00
#
_symmetry.space_group_name_H-M   'P 1'
#
loop_
_entity.id
_entity.type
_entity.pdbx_description
1 polymer ?
#
loop_
_entity_poly.entity_id
_entity_poly.type
_entity_poly.pdbx_seq_one_letter_code
_entity_poly.pdbx_strand_id
1 'polypeptide(L)'
;QGCWSAADHPAASQTPAQVLLDRLRWVSLGPQYDWTRRGYRDDVPCRGLPRRLKELADALVRDLRGASGRVQASGGYSADAALLNFYGSKDTLGGHKDDAELDLSQPLVSVSLGCDAVFLLGGTTKGVRPTAMLVRSGDVVVLSGRSRSCFHGVPRIFSKTPRRGGVAGGGKRSPSPSPSLRGYLDEHRINVSVRMVGRGAAGGGGGGEEDGGAGVGA
;
A
#
# COMPACT_ATOMS: atom_id res chain seq x y z
N GLN A 1 14.65 -28.01 -4.79
CA GLN A 1 14.73 -27.63 -6.22
C GLN A 1 13.54 -26.73 -6.50
N GLY A 2 13.77 -25.43 -6.67
CA GLY A 2 12.70 -24.43 -6.71
C GLY A 2 12.08 -24.30 -8.10
N CYS A 3 10.78 -24.01 -8.15
CA CYS A 3 9.92 -23.84 -9.33
C CYS A 3 10.26 -22.64 -10.25
N TRP A 4 11.51 -22.19 -10.25
CA TRP A 4 12.00 -21.04 -11.03
C TRP A 4 13.28 -21.38 -11.82
N SER A 5 13.39 -22.62 -12.30
CA SER A 5 14.39 -23.00 -13.28
C SER A 5 13.96 -22.45 -14.64
N ALA A 6 14.72 -21.49 -15.16
CA ALA A 6 14.50 -20.93 -16.50
C ALA A 6 14.67 -21.96 -17.63
N ALA A 7 15.16 -23.17 -17.31
CA ALA A 7 15.43 -24.23 -18.28
C ALA A 7 14.17 -25.00 -18.73
N ASP A 8 13.04 -24.87 -18.01
CA ASP A 8 11.86 -25.73 -18.22
C ASP A 8 10.77 -25.09 -19.12
N HIS A 9 11.05 -23.94 -19.74
CA HIS A 9 10.08 -23.29 -20.65
C HIS A 9 10.61 -23.25 -22.10
N PRO A 10 9.88 -23.84 -23.08
CA PRO A 10 10.17 -23.62 -24.49
C PRO A 10 10.12 -22.11 -24.77
N ALA A 11 10.99 -21.62 -25.65
CA ALA A 11 11.26 -20.22 -25.93
C ALA A 11 10.02 -19.44 -26.42
N ALA A 12 9.09 -19.16 -25.51
CA ALA A 12 8.15 -18.07 -25.66
C ALA A 12 8.99 -16.81 -25.80
N SER A 13 8.78 -16.03 -26.85
CA SER A 13 9.40 -14.73 -27.02
C SER A 13 9.20 -13.93 -25.73
N GLN A 14 10.23 -13.83 -24.90
CA GLN A 14 10.10 -13.24 -23.57
C GLN A 14 9.74 -11.78 -23.80
N THR A 15 8.51 -11.41 -23.45
CA THR A 15 8.09 -10.02 -23.47
C THR A 15 9.05 -9.26 -22.55
N PRO A 16 9.75 -8.21 -23.03
CA PRO A 16 10.69 -7.49 -22.18
C PRO A 16 9.99 -7.02 -20.92
N ALA A 17 10.64 -7.15 -19.75
CA ALA A 17 10.06 -6.74 -18.47
C ALA A 17 9.53 -5.28 -18.50
N GLN A 18 10.15 -4.42 -19.30
CA GLN A 18 9.70 -3.05 -19.53
C GLN A 18 8.27 -2.97 -20.08
N VAL A 19 7.92 -3.82 -21.05
CA VAL A 19 6.57 -3.86 -21.64
C VAL A 19 5.54 -4.30 -20.61
N LEU A 20 5.90 -5.21 -19.71
CA LEU A 20 5.02 -5.63 -18.61
C LEU A 20 4.83 -4.52 -17.58
N LEU A 21 5.89 -3.77 -17.26
CA LEU A 21 5.82 -2.62 -16.34
C LEU A 21 4.92 -1.50 -16.89
N ASP A 22 4.98 -1.23 -18.19
CA ASP A 22 4.15 -0.21 -18.84
C ASP A 22 2.65 -0.60 -18.85
N ARG A 23 2.35 -1.90 -18.75
CA ARG A 23 0.98 -2.44 -18.65
C ARG A 23 0.50 -2.66 -17.22
N LEU A 24 1.38 -2.60 -16.22
CA LEU A 24 1.00 -2.77 -14.83
C LEU A 24 0.09 -1.62 -14.39
N ARG A 25 -1.02 -1.93 -13.73
CA ARG A 25 -2.00 -0.93 -13.27
C ARG A 25 -2.22 -0.97 -11.78
N TRP A 26 -2.26 -2.16 -11.20
CA TRP A 26 -2.41 -2.31 -9.75
C TRP A 26 -1.81 -3.63 -9.25
N VAL A 27 -1.49 -3.66 -7.96
CA VAL A 27 -1.03 -4.85 -7.23
C VAL A 27 -1.62 -4.84 -5.83
N SER A 28 -2.11 -5.98 -5.35
CA SER A 28 -2.54 -6.18 -3.97
C SER A 28 -1.49 -6.96 -3.18
N LEU A 29 -1.03 -6.42 -2.06
CA LEU A 29 -0.14 -7.10 -1.11
C LEU A 29 -0.92 -7.41 0.17
N GLY A 30 -0.69 -8.56 0.78
CA GLY A 30 -1.53 -9.03 1.88
C GLY A 30 -2.85 -9.63 1.37
N PRO A 31 -3.95 -9.48 2.13
CA PRO A 31 -5.30 -9.86 1.70
C PRO A 31 -5.62 -9.34 0.29
N GLN A 32 -6.19 -10.20 -0.54
CA GLN A 32 -6.44 -9.89 -1.95
C GLN A 32 -7.78 -9.15 -2.10
N TYR A 33 -7.73 -8.00 -2.77
CA TYR A 33 -8.93 -7.22 -3.08
C TYR A 33 -9.64 -7.78 -4.32
N ASP A 34 -10.93 -8.09 -4.19
CA ASP A 34 -11.81 -8.47 -5.30
C ASP A 34 -12.52 -7.23 -5.83
N TRP A 35 -12.13 -6.81 -7.03
CA TRP A 35 -12.70 -5.63 -7.69
C TRP A 35 -14.16 -5.77 -8.07
N THR A 36 -14.62 -7.00 -8.35
CA THR A 36 -16.01 -7.27 -8.72
C THR A 36 -16.90 -7.20 -7.48
N ARG A 37 -16.46 -7.81 -6.38
CA ARG A 37 -17.20 -7.80 -5.11
C ARG A 37 -16.99 -6.52 -4.29
N ARG A 38 -15.99 -5.71 -4.65
CA ARG A 38 -15.53 -4.54 -3.88
C ARG A 38 -15.25 -4.87 -2.42
N GLY A 39 -14.49 -5.94 -2.19
CA GLY A 39 -14.21 -6.46 -0.86
C GLY A 39 -12.93 -7.27 -0.81
N TYR A 40 -12.39 -7.46 0.39
CA TYR A 40 -11.25 -8.34 0.59
C TYR A 40 -11.67 -9.80 0.67
N ARG A 41 -10.92 -10.66 0.01
CA ARG A 41 -11.08 -12.12 0.07
C ARG A 41 -10.42 -12.66 1.32
N ASP A 42 -11.12 -13.49 2.07
CA ASP A 42 -10.64 -14.25 3.22
C ASP A 42 -10.20 -15.68 2.83
N ASP A 43 -10.81 -16.22 1.78
CA ASP A 43 -10.60 -17.57 1.24
C ASP A 43 -9.26 -17.79 0.52
N VAL A 44 -8.53 -16.72 0.18
CA VAL A 44 -7.23 -16.81 -0.49
C VAL A 44 -6.09 -16.71 0.53
N PRO A 45 -5.18 -17.70 0.64
CA PRO A 45 -3.97 -17.55 1.42
C PRO A 45 -3.13 -16.38 0.92
N CYS A 46 -2.65 -15.53 1.82
CA CYS A 46 -1.82 -14.40 1.47
C CYS A 46 -0.56 -14.34 2.32
N ARG A 47 0.54 -13.89 1.72
CA ARG A 47 1.73 -13.47 2.47
C ARG A 47 1.45 -12.12 3.12
N GLY A 48 1.94 -11.93 4.35
CA GLY A 48 1.87 -10.63 5.01
C GLY A 48 2.60 -9.53 4.24
N LEU A 49 2.37 -8.28 4.64
CA LEU A 49 3.05 -7.13 4.03
C LEU A 49 4.58 -7.23 4.16
N PRO A 50 5.33 -6.70 3.17
CA PRO A 50 6.76 -6.50 3.33
C PRO A 50 7.06 -5.73 4.63
N ARG A 51 7.96 -6.26 5.46
CA ARG A 51 8.21 -5.76 6.83
C ARG A 51 8.40 -4.25 6.90
N ARG A 52 9.23 -3.68 6.02
CA ARG A 52 9.51 -2.23 5.98
C ARG A 52 8.30 -1.39 5.62
N LEU A 53 7.41 -1.89 4.77
CA LEU A 53 6.18 -1.17 4.40
C LEU A 53 5.21 -1.13 5.57
N LYS A 54 5.07 -2.25 6.28
CA LYS A 54 4.29 -2.33 7.52
C LYS A 54 4.86 -1.41 8.59
N GLU A 55 6.16 -1.53 8.89
CA GLU A 55 6.86 -0.69 9.88
C GLU A 55 6.69 0.80 9.57
N LEU A 56 6.80 1.22 8.30
CA LEU A 56 6.58 2.60 7.89
C LEU A 56 5.15 3.07 8.18
N ALA A 57 4.14 2.30 7.76
CA ALA A 57 2.74 2.69 7.95
C ALA A 57 2.36 2.74 9.45
N ASP A 58 2.75 1.71 10.21
CA ASP A 58 2.48 1.62 11.64
C ASP A 58 3.19 2.76 12.40
N ALA A 59 4.44 3.08 12.03
CA ALA A 59 5.17 4.21 12.63
C ALA A 59 4.49 5.55 12.32
N LEU A 60 4.11 5.81 11.07
CA LEU A 60 3.42 7.05 10.67
C LEU A 60 2.11 7.24 11.45
N VAL A 61 1.28 6.21 11.57
CA VAL A 61 0.02 6.29 12.31
C VAL A 61 0.27 6.52 13.80
N ARG A 62 1.20 5.76 14.40
CA ARG A 62 1.57 5.91 15.81
C ARG A 62 2.08 7.31 16.13
N ASP A 63 2.99 7.82 15.30
CA ASP A 63 3.65 9.11 15.52
C ASP A 63 2.67 10.28 15.30
N LEU A 64 1.84 10.23 14.26
CA LEU A 64 0.81 11.26 14.02
C LEU A 64 -0.28 11.27 15.09
N ARG A 65 -0.65 10.09 15.62
CA ARG A 65 -1.57 9.97 16.76
C ARG A 65 -0.96 10.60 18.01
N GLY A 66 0.28 10.25 18.35
CA GLY A 66 0.96 10.72 19.56
C GLY A 66 1.35 12.20 19.54
N ALA A 67 1.95 12.67 18.44
CA ALA A 67 2.50 14.03 18.37
C ALA A 67 1.43 15.11 18.18
N SER A 68 0.27 14.77 17.62
CA SER A 68 -0.66 15.80 17.15
C SER A 68 -2.14 15.50 17.38
N GLY A 69 -2.52 14.27 17.76
CA GLY A 69 -3.92 13.87 17.84
C GLY A 69 -4.69 14.01 16.50
N ARG A 70 -3.98 14.30 15.39
CA ARG A 70 -4.57 14.56 14.07
C ARG A 70 -5.05 13.30 13.38
N VAL A 71 -4.53 12.14 13.79
CA VAL A 71 -4.93 10.84 13.28
C VAL A 71 -5.73 10.10 14.34
N GLN A 72 -6.95 9.72 13.96
CA GLN A 72 -7.81 8.85 14.75
C GLN A 72 -7.59 7.40 14.31
N ALA A 73 -7.36 6.52 15.28
CA ALA A 73 -7.30 5.08 15.10
C ALA A 73 -7.85 4.44 16.38
N SER A 74 -8.94 3.68 16.26
CA SER A 74 -9.51 3.00 17.42
C SER A 74 -8.68 1.76 17.77
N GLY A 75 -8.41 1.52 19.05
CA GLY A 75 -7.61 0.37 19.48
C GLY A 75 -6.20 0.32 18.86
N GLY A 76 -5.81 -0.87 18.39
CA GLY A 76 -4.48 -1.13 17.81
C GLY A 76 -4.50 -1.12 16.29
N TYR A 77 -3.90 -0.10 15.67
CA TYR A 77 -3.62 -0.10 14.24
C TYR A 77 -2.47 -1.04 13.90
N SER A 78 -2.69 -1.94 12.95
CA SER A 78 -1.67 -2.86 12.44
C SER A 78 -1.94 -3.10 10.95
N ALA A 79 -1.12 -2.49 10.09
CA ALA A 79 -1.28 -2.67 8.65
C ALA A 79 -1.05 -4.13 8.23
N ASP A 80 -1.97 -4.68 7.43
CA ASP A 80 -1.95 -6.06 6.91
C ASP A 80 -2.19 -6.15 5.40
N ALA A 81 -2.68 -5.08 4.76
CA ALA A 81 -2.92 -5.01 3.32
C ALA A 81 -2.38 -3.72 2.69
N ALA A 82 -2.03 -3.80 1.40
CA ALA A 82 -1.68 -2.64 0.60
C ALA A 82 -2.17 -2.80 -0.83
N LEU A 83 -2.73 -1.72 -1.38
CA LEU A 83 -3.10 -1.62 -2.78
C LEU A 83 -2.17 -0.61 -3.46
N LEU A 84 -1.38 -1.11 -4.40
CA LEU A 84 -0.50 -0.30 -5.21
C LEU A 84 -1.23 0.03 -6.50
N ASN A 85 -1.23 1.30 -6.89
CA ASN A 85 -1.74 1.74 -8.19
C ASN A 85 -0.62 2.42 -8.97
N PHE A 86 -0.51 2.08 -10.25
CA PHE A 86 0.51 2.54 -11.18
C PHE A 86 -0.17 3.40 -12.25
N TYR A 87 0.31 4.63 -12.41
CA TYR A 87 -0.27 5.63 -13.28
C TYR A 87 0.76 6.15 -14.27
N GLY A 88 0.39 6.18 -15.54
CA GLY A 88 1.01 7.04 -16.54
C GLY A 88 0.40 8.45 -16.54
N SER A 89 0.99 9.33 -17.33
CA SER A 89 0.61 10.76 -17.42
C SER A 89 -0.85 11.04 -17.83
N LYS A 90 -1.49 10.08 -18.51
CA LYS A 90 -2.88 10.18 -18.99
C LYS A 90 -3.89 9.49 -18.08
N ASP A 91 -3.40 8.72 -17.11
CA ASP A 91 -4.29 7.99 -16.20
C ASP A 91 -4.93 8.94 -15.20
N THR A 92 -6.15 8.60 -14.80
CA THR A 92 -6.91 9.31 -13.78
C THR A 92 -7.60 8.33 -12.86
N LEU A 93 -7.96 8.78 -11.66
CA LEU A 93 -8.80 8.04 -10.74
C LEU A 93 -10.01 8.90 -10.36
N GLY A 94 -11.20 8.47 -10.77
CA GLY A 94 -12.44 9.14 -10.46
C GLY A 94 -12.74 9.21 -8.97
N GLY A 95 -13.69 10.07 -8.58
CA GLY A 95 -14.12 10.21 -7.19
C GLY A 95 -14.72 8.92 -6.64
N HIS A 96 -14.07 8.32 -5.64
CA HIS A 96 -14.46 7.06 -4.98
C HIS A 96 -14.26 7.15 -3.47
N LYS A 97 -14.72 6.13 -2.75
CA LYS A 97 -14.43 5.90 -1.34
C LYS A 97 -13.69 4.57 -1.20
N ASP A 98 -12.80 4.52 -0.22
CA ASP A 98 -12.19 3.28 0.25
C ASP A 98 -13.00 2.80 1.46
N ASP A 99 -14.04 2.03 1.20
CA ASP A 99 -15.05 1.58 2.18
C ASP A 99 -15.20 0.05 2.26
N ALA A 100 -14.16 -0.67 1.82
CA ALA A 100 -14.17 -2.13 1.72
C ALA A 100 -13.55 -2.83 2.95
N GLU A 101 -12.86 -2.10 3.83
CA GLU A 101 -12.32 -2.64 5.06
C GLU A 101 -13.43 -2.82 6.11
N LEU A 102 -13.28 -3.81 7.00
CA LEU A 102 -14.28 -4.10 8.05
C LEU A 102 -14.42 -2.96 9.07
N ASP A 103 -13.30 -2.28 9.38
CA ASP A 103 -13.26 -1.20 10.35
C ASP A 103 -12.74 0.10 9.70
N LEU A 104 -13.68 0.98 9.32
CA LEU A 104 -13.36 2.29 8.75
C LEU A 104 -12.91 3.32 9.79
N SER A 105 -12.91 2.97 11.08
CA SER A 105 -12.28 3.81 12.11
C SER A 105 -10.75 3.74 12.07
N GLN A 106 -10.19 2.73 11.39
CA GLN A 106 -8.75 2.63 11.14
C GLN A 106 -8.30 3.57 10.02
N PRO A 107 -7.15 4.22 10.17
CA PRO A 107 -6.61 5.10 9.15
C PRO A 107 -6.12 4.35 7.91
N LEU A 108 -6.06 5.07 6.80
CA LEU A 108 -5.49 4.62 5.54
C LEU A 108 -4.31 5.52 5.18
N VAL A 109 -3.16 4.91 4.89
CA VAL A 109 -1.91 5.61 4.60
C VAL A 109 -1.61 5.50 3.11
N SER A 110 -1.64 6.62 2.39
CA SER A 110 -1.32 6.72 0.96
C SER A 110 0.04 7.38 0.76
N VAL A 111 1.00 6.62 0.23
CA VAL A 111 2.35 7.12 -0.10
C VAL A 111 2.45 7.35 -1.60
N SER A 112 2.93 8.52 -2.01
CA SER A 112 3.15 8.87 -3.43
C SER A 112 4.63 8.75 -3.80
N LEU A 113 4.93 8.12 -4.94
CA LEU A 113 6.28 7.98 -5.49
C LEU A 113 6.28 8.33 -6.99
N GLY A 114 7.33 9.00 -7.47
CA GLY A 114 7.46 9.38 -8.88
C GLY A 114 6.75 10.69 -9.20
N CYS A 115 6.05 10.76 -10.33
CA CYS A 115 5.44 11.99 -10.81
C CYS A 115 4.47 12.62 -9.80
N ASP A 116 4.48 13.96 -9.71
CA ASP A 116 3.51 14.69 -8.90
C ASP A 116 2.08 14.44 -9.42
N ALA A 117 1.08 14.63 -8.56
CA ALA A 117 -0.32 14.51 -8.93
C ALA A 117 -1.22 15.51 -8.18
N VAL A 118 -2.35 15.85 -8.77
CA VAL A 118 -3.44 16.51 -8.05
C VAL A 118 -4.25 15.43 -7.34
N PHE A 119 -4.32 15.50 -6.02
CA PHE A 119 -5.23 14.72 -5.19
C PHE A 119 -6.42 15.59 -4.80
N LEU A 120 -7.63 15.06 -4.98
CA LEU A 120 -8.87 15.72 -4.59
C LEU A 120 -9.44 15.05 -3.34
N LEU A 121 -9.69 15.83 -2.30
CA LEU A 121 -10.43 15.39 -1.10
C LEU A 121 -11.78 16.09 -1.05
N GLY A 122 -12.85 15.33 -1.28
CA GLY A 122 -14.24 15.77 -1.18
C GLY A 122 -14.84 15.57 0.21
N GLY A 123 -16.18 15.59 0.26
CA GLY A 123 -16.96 15.26 1.44
C GLY A 123 -17.48 13.83 1.43
N THR A 124 -18.38 13.51 2.37
CA THR A 124 -19.04 12.20 2.45
C THR A 124 -20.04 11.94 1.32
N THR A 125 -20.36 12.97 0.51
CA THR A 125 -21.24 12.91 -0.66
C THR A 125 -20.55 13.55 -1.87
N LYS A 126 -20.95 13.15 -3.09
CA LYS A 126 -20.37 13.68 -4.35
C LYS A 126 -20.68 15.15 -4.61
N GLY A 127 -21.68 15.72 -3.92
CA GLY A 127 -22.08 17.12 -4.08
C GLY A 127 -21.14 18.12 -3.37
N VAL A 128 -20.28 17.64 -2.46
CA VAL A 128 -19.32 18.50 -1.77
C VAL A 128 -18.14 18.79 -2.68
N ARG A 129 -17.91 20.08 -2.95
CA ARG A 129 -16.76 20.53 -3.74
C ARG A 129 -15.44 20.05 -3.11
N PRO A 130 -14.58 19.36 -3.87
CA PRO A 130 -13.33 18.85 -3.32
C PRO A 130 -12.28 19.94 -3.11
N THR A 131 -11.45 19.74 -2.09
CA THR A 131 -10.20 20.46 -1.89
C THR A 131 -9.10 19.81 -2.73
N ALA A 132 -8.41 20.58 -3.54
CA ALA A 132 -7.29 20.12 -4.35
C ALA A 132 -5.96 20.28 -3.61
N MET A 133 -5.14 19.23 -3.63
CA MET A 133 -3.82 19.20 -3.02
C MET A 133 -2.82 18.65 -4.02
N LEU A 134 -1.64 19.26 -4.12
CA LEU A 134 -0.54 18.73 -4.90
C LEU A 134 0.21 17.71 -4.04
N VAL A 135 0.23 16.44 -4.47
CA VAL A 135 1.04 15.39 -3.85
C VAL A 135 2.24 15.09 -4.73
N ARG A 136 3.42 15.05 -4.11
CA ARG A 136 4.71 14.87 -4.77
C ARG A 136 5.35 13.54 -4.40
N SER A 137 6.43 13.17 -5.09
CA SER A 137 7.23 12.01 -4.67
C SER A 137 7.70 12.16 -3.22
N GLY A 138 7.33 11.19 -2.38
CA GLY A 138 7.65 11.15 -0.95
C GLY A 138 6.52 11.67 -0.05
N ASP A 139 5.53 12.36 -0.60
CA ASP A 139 4.40 12.85 0.20
C ASP A 139 3.51 11.69 0.67
N VAL A 140 2.99 11.84 1.88
CA VAL A 140 2.07 10.89 2.50
C VAL A 140 0.76 11.59 2.85
N VAL A 141 -0.35 11.00 2.42
CA VAL A 141 -1.71 11.39 2.84
C VAL A 141 -2.23 10.31 3.78
N VAL A 142 -2.63 10.71 4.99
CA VAL A 142 -3.30 9.81 5.94
C VAL A 142 -4.76 10.21 6.05
N LEU A 143 -5.65 9.34 5.58
CA LEU A 143 -7.09 9.48 5.79
C LEU A 143 -7.44 8.85 7.14
N SER A 144 -8.11 9.57 8.02
CA SER A 144 -8.50 9.09 9.35
C SER A 144 -9.76 9.82 9.84
N GLY A 145 -10.50 9.21 10.77
CA GLY A 145 -11.75 9.78 11.28
C GLY A 145 -12.70 10.15 10.13
N ARG A 146 -13.22 11.38 10.12
CA ARG A 146 -14.18 11.84 9.10
C ARG A 146 -13.66 11.74 7.67
N SER A 147 -12.35 11.89 7.43
CA SER A 147 -11.81 11.85 6.07
C SER A 147 -11.74 10.43 5.49
N ARG A 148 -11.83 9.37 6.31
CA ARG A 148 -11.90 7.97 5.82
C ARG A 148 -13.13 7.69 4.97
N SER A 149 -14.23 8.39 5.23
CA SER A 149 -15.50 8.21 4.52
C SER A 149 -15.73 9.26 3.44
N CYS A 150 -14.72 10.09 3.12
CA CYS A 150 -14.83 11.12 2.09
C CYS A 150 -14.52 10.57 0.69
N PHE A 151 -15.24 11.09 -0.30
CA PHE A 151 -14.89 10.90 -1.69
C PHE A 151 -13.52 11.51 -1.97
N HIS A 152 -12.69 10.79 -2.72
CA HIS A 152 -11.40 11.30 -3.16
C HIS A 152 -11.01 10.72 -4.53
N GLY A 153 -10.03 11.34 -5.17
CA GLY A 153 -9.62 10.94 -6.51
C GLY A 153 -8.36 11.66 -6.97
N VAL A 154 -7.90 11.29 -8.16
CA VAL A 154 -6.67 11.81 -8.77
C VAL A 154 -6.98 12.19 -10.21
N PRO A 155 -7.43 13.42 -10.49
CA PRO A 155 -7.80 13.85 -11.83
C PRO A 155 -6.60 14.12 -12.75
N ARG A 156 -5.39 14.27 -12.20
CA ARG A 156 -4.21 14.64 -12.98
C ARG A 156 -2.93 14.09 -12.39
N ILE A 157 -2.16 13.42 -13.24
CA ILE A 157 -0.76 13.06 -13.01
C ILE A 157 0.10 14.00 -13.86
N PHE A 158 1.09 14.66 -13.27
CA PHE A 158 2.05 15.47 -14.02
C PHE A 158 3.08 14.57 -14.71
N SER A 159 3.91 15.14 -15.59
CA SER A 159 4.95 14.39 -16.32
C SER A 159 6.29 15.08 -16.16
N LYS A 160 7.38 14.31 -16.09
CA LYS A 160 8.75 14.83 -16.01
C LYS A 160 8.95 15.82 -14.85
N THR A 161 8.31 15.56 -13.72
CA THR A 161 8.42 16.44 -12.55
C THR A 161 9.79 16.28 -11.89
N PRO A 162 10.50 17.38 -11.58
CA PRO A 162 11.82 17.30 -10.98
C PRO A 162 11.80 16.52 -9.67
N ARG A 163 12.68 15.53 -9.55
CA ARG A 163 12.91 14.85 -8.26
C ARG A 163 13.55 15.84 -7.31
N ARG A 164 12.81 16.29 -6.31
CA ARG A 164 13.38 17.07 -5.22
C ARG A 164 14.29 16.14 -4.40
N GLY A 165 15.48 16.62 -4.06
CA GLY A 165 16.41 15.87 -3.20
C GLY A 165 15.68 15.42 -1.94
N GLY A 166 15.88 14.16 -1.54
CA GLY A 166 15.28 13.62 -0.33
C GLY A 166 15.64 14.49 0.88
N VAL A 167 14.75 14.55 1.87
CA VAL A 167 15.04 15.19 3.15
C VAL A 167 16.32 14.53 3.70
N ALA A 168 17.34 15.34 4.00
CA ALA A 168 18.60 14.87 4.56
C ALA A 168 18.37 14.39 6.01
N GLY A 169 17.77 13.20 6.16
CA GLY A 169 17.71 12.50 7.44
C GLY A 169 19.02 11.73 7.65
N GLY A 170 19.68 11.92 8.79
CA GLY A 170 20.98 11.33 9.15
C GLY A 170 21.02 9.80 9.31
N GLY A 171 20.13 9.06 8.65
CA GLY A 171 20.14 7.60 8.59
C GLY A 171 21.08 7.05 7.51
N LYS A 172 21.45 5.76 7.62
CA LYS A 172 22.16 5.04 6.54
C LYS A 172 21.38 5.22 5.23
N ARG A 173 22.02 5.85 4.23
CA ARG A 173 21.44 6.01 2.89
C ARG A 173 21.02 4.64 2.35
N SER A 174 19.72 4.47 2.09
CA SER A 174 19.25 3.36 1.26
C SER A 174 19.97 3.42 -0.09
N PRO A 175 20.31 2.28 -0.72
CA PRO A 175 20.84 2.29 -2.07
C PRO A 175 19.90 3.08 -2.98
N SER A 176 20.49 3.91 -3.84
CA SER A 176 19.72 4.67 -4.82
C SER A 176 18.94 3.69 -5.72
N PRO A 177 17.71 4.03 -6.15
CA PRO A 177 16.95 3.18 -7.07
C PRO A 177 17.76 2.85 -8.33
N SER A 178 17.53 1.70 -8.97
CA SER A 178 18.23 1.37 -10.23
C SER A 178 17.97 2.44 -11.30
N PRO A 179 18.86 2.62 -12.30
CA PRO A 179 18.61 3.52 -13.43
C PRO A 179 17.26 3.27 -14.13
N SER A 180 16.87 2.00 -14.31
CA SER A 180 15.59 1.62 -14.90
C SER A 180 14.39 2.07 -14.07
N LEU A 181 14.42 1.86 -12.75
CA LEU A 181 13.37 2.31 -11.85
C LEU A 181 13.31 3.84 -11.78
N ARG A 182 14.47 4.52 -11.86
CA ARG A 182 14.52 5.98 -11.95
C ARG A 182 13.79 6.47 -13.19
N GLY A 183 14.18 5.97 -14.37
CA GLY A 183 13.55 6.35 -15.63
C GLY A 183 12.04 6.06 -15.66
N TYR A 184 11.60 4.95 -15.06
CA TYR A 184 10.17 4.66 -14.92
C TYR A 184 9.46 5.72 -14.07
N LEU A 185 10.00 6.06 -12.90
CA LEU A 185 9.41 7.03 -11.97
C LEU A 185 9.44 8.48 -12.47
N ASP A 186 10.26 8.80 -13.47
CA ASP A 186 10.31 10.13 -14.10
C ASP A 186 9.10 10.37 -15.02
N GLU A 187 8.42 9.30 -15.47
CA GLU A 187 7.25 9.35 -16.35
C GLU A 187 5.97 8.81 -15.69
N HIS A 188 6.09 8.13 -14.54
CA HIS A 188 4.98 7.45 -13.87
C HIS A 188 4.85 7.86 -12.40
N ARG A 189 3.64 7.71 -11.87
CA ARG A 189 3.35 7.78 -10.43
C ARG A 189 2.98 6.40 -9.90
N ILE A 190 3.51 6.07 -8.73
CA ILE A 190 3.07 4.92 -7.94
C ILE A 190 2.41 5.44 -6.67
N ASN A 191 1.20 4.97 -6.39
CA ASN A 191 0.50 5.16 -5.13
C ASN A 191 0.52 3.87 -4.34
N VAL A 192 1.04 3.89 -3.12
CA VAL A 192 0.98 2.75 -2.20
C VAL A 192 -0.03 3.08 -1.10
N SER A 193 -1.21 2.47 -1.15
CA SER A 193 -2.27 2.68 -0.16
C SER A 193 -2.32 1.51 0.83
N VAL A 194 -1.78 1.73 2.02
CA VAL A 194 -1.62 0.76 3.11
C VAL A 194 -2.74 0.90 4.13
N ARG A 195 -3.28 -0.23 4.59
CA ARG A 195 -4.48 -0.27 5.43
C ARG A 195 -4.53 -1.52 6.31
N MET A 196 -5.44 -1.47 7.27
CA MET A 196 -5.82 -2.60 8.11
C MET A 196 -7.17 -3.12 7.63
N VAL A 197 -7.20 -4.36 7.16
CA VAL A 197 -8.43 -5.06 6.75
C VAL A 197 -9.02 -5.81 7.92
N GLY A 198 -8.16 -6.34 8.80
CA GLY A 198 -8.60 -7.06 9.98
C GLY A 198 -9.09 -8.46 9.61
N ARG A 199 -8.20 -9.31 9.09
CA ARG A 199 -8.45 -10.75 9.19
C ARG A 199 -8.45 -11.11 10.67
N GLY A 200 -9.50 -11.77 11.17
CA GLY A 200 -9.50 -12.33 12.53
C GLY A 200 -8.18 -13.06 12.74
N ALA A 201 -7.54 -12.84 13.89
CA ALA A 201 -6.24 -13.40 14.22
C ALA A 201 -6.21 -14.90 13.88
N ALA A 202 -5.66 -15.25 12.71
CA ALA A 202 -5.46 -16.64 12.35
C ALA A 202 -4.40 -17.15 13.33
N GLY A 203 -4.82 -18.12 14.15
CA GLY A 203 -4.14 -18.54 15.36
C GLY A 203 -2.63 -18.64 15.20
N GLY A 204 -1.91 -17.80 15.95
CA GLY A 204 -0.59 -18.18 16.42
C GLY A 204 -0.78 -19.37 17.34
N GLY A 205 -0.72 -20.57 16.76
CA GLY A 205 -0.57 -21.79 17.53
C GLY A 205 0.71 -21.64 18.34
N GLY A 206 0.55 -21.31 19.63
CA GLY A 206 1.59 -21.50 20.61
C GLY A 206 1.93 -22.98 20.58
N GLY A 207 3.13 -23.30 20.08
CA GLY A 207 3.73 -24.60 20.34
C GLY A 207 3.93 -24.69 21.84
N GLY A 208 2.95 -25.29 22.52
CA GLY A 208 3.14 -25.84 23.84
C GLY A 208 4.15 -26.97 23.70
N GLU A 209 5.35 -26.72 24.18
CA GLU A 209 6.34 -27.75 24.48
C GLU A 209 5.78 -28.52 25.68
N GLU A 210 5.03 -29.60 25.39
CA GLU A 210 4.64 -30.57 26.42
C GLU A 210 5.85 -31.44 26.73
N ASP A 211 6.41 -31.16 27.90
CA ASP A 211 7.47 -31.88 28.59
C ASP A 211 6.96 -33.28 28.98
N GLY A 212 7.22 -34.26 28.12
CA GLY A 212 6.87 -35.67 28.33
C GLY A 212 7.86 -36.36 29.25
N GLY A 213 7.79 -36.05 30.53
CA GLY A 213 8.51 -36.72 31.62
C GLY A 213 8.19 -38.21 31.72
N ALA A 214 9.21 -38.98 32.07
CA ALA A 214 9.22 -40.42 32.26
C ALA A 214 8.20 -40.93 33.28
N GLY A 215 7.59 -42.08 32.99
CA GLY A 215 6.71 -42.83 33.89
C GLY A 215 6.98 -44.34 33.77
N VAL A 216 7.29 -44.95 34.90
CA VAL A 216 7.83 -46.31 35.10
C VAL A 216 6.69 -47.33 35.25
N GLY A 217 6.86 -48.52 34.66
CA GLY A 217 6.54 -49.82 35.27
C GLY A 217 5.09 -50.32 35.31
N ALA A 218 4.84 -51.43 34.62
CA ALA A 218 4.47 -52.73 35.19
C ALA A 218 4.51 -53.81 34.09
#